data_AF-A0A6V7Y6L7-F1
#
_entry.id   AF-A0A6V7Y6L7-F1
#
_cell.length_a   1.000
_cell.length_b   1.000
_cell.length_c   1.000
_cell.angle_alpha   90.00
_cell.angle_beta   90.00
_cell.angle_gamma   90.00
#
_symmetry.space_group_name_H-M   'P 1'
#
loop_
_entity.id
_entity.type
_entity.pdbx_description
1 polymer ?
#
loop_
_entity_poly.entity_id
_entity_poly.type
_entity_poly.pdbx_seq_one_letter_code
_entity_poly.pdbx_strand_id
1 'polypeptide(L)'
;MIKEAHKWISAPIWTSDLRVYNVQQMLDSSQPILIPSKELGSQASSEVQQREQHEQFLLSVAIRTVARPFGKAVLNFHTRHAFKDDESFMETNLKQKNENIKKKQFYNSSISQMGARPICLNGRVHPGWHQVDFPLNDTNPSHKLAMDWANFYNGLAHEEANSDLLTTIRAGLLLAAGLSGCIKDSMNLYDIHALLTQNDKYLIIALLIGCAAAHRGTSEVHVYKMISAHLPFLLQPTLVEFKIELSIQSAAIVSLGLLFAETANHNISSQYKF
;
A
#
# COMPACT_ATOMS: atom_id res chain seq x y z
N MET A 1 29.47 -0.41 -4.70
CA MET A 1 29.79 0.79 -3.88
C MET A 1 28.60 1.71 -3.61
N ILE A 2 27.54 1.77 -4.43
CA ILE A 2 26.41 2.72 -4.25
C ILE A 2 25.31 2.21 -3.29
N LYS A 3 25.31 0.90 -2.95
CA LYS A 3 24.27 0.26 -2.12
C LYS A 3 24.24 0.68 -0.63
N GLU A 4 25.20 1.49 -0.17
CA GLU A 4 25.26 1.94 1.23
C GLU A 4 25.22 3.46 1.41
N ALA A 5 25.22 4.24 0.32
CA ALA A 5 25.44 5.69 0.34
C ALA A 5 24.51 6.46 1.30
N HIS A 6 23.32 5.95 1.55
CA HIS A 6 22.35 6.59 2.42
C HIS A 6 22.52 6.27 3.91
N LYS A 7 23.12 5.13 4.28
CA LYS A 7 23.55 4.88 5.67
C LYS A 7 24.56 5.95 6.07
N TRP A 8 25.40 6.39 5.13
CA TRP A 8 26.32 7.52 5.28
C TRP A 8 25.67 8.90 5.21
N ILE A 9 24.37 9.04 4.86
CA ILE A 9 23.65 10.32 4.85
C ILE A 9 22.73 10.44 6.07
N SER A 10 22.04 9.37 6.46
CA SER A 10 21.17 9.35 7.65
C SER A 10 21.96 9.18 8.94
N ALA A 11 23.02 8.35 8.95
CA ALA A 11 23.87 8.19 10.13
C ALA A 11 24.54 9.52 10.56
N PRO A 12 25.11 10.39 9.72
CA PRO A 12 25.68 11.64 10.21
C PRO A 12 24.64 12.67 10.69
N ILE A 13 23.38 12.59 10.24
CA ILE A 13 22.30 13.47 10.72
C ILE A 13 21.79 13.00 12.09
N TRP A 14 21.74 11.69 12.30
CA TRP A 14 21.18 11.02 13.50
C TRP A 14 22.08 9.87 13.96
N THR A 15 23.32 10.17 14.34
CA THR A 15 24.40 9.19 14.61
C THR A 15 24.10 8.22 15.75
N SER A 16 23.35 8.65 16.75
CA SER A 16 23.00 7.87 17.94
C SER A 16 21.50 7.85 18.23
N ASP A 17 20.68 8.27 17.25
CA ASP A 17 19.26 8.51 17.46
C ASP A 17 18.40 7.33 16.97
N LEU A 18 17.53 6.84 17.85
CA LEU A 18 16.60 5.75 17.55
C LEU A 18 15.36 6.23 16.78
N ARG A 19 15.27 7.50 16.37
CA ARG A 19 14.12 8.06 15.63
C ARG A 19 13.74 7.23 14.40
N VAL A 20 14.69 6.91 13.52
CA VAL A 20 14.40 6.13 12.30
C VAL A 20 13.91 4.73 12.66
N TYR A 21 14.58 4.08 13.60
CA TYR A 21 14.18 2.77 14.11
C TYR A 21 12.76 2.80 14.71
N ASN A 22 12.47 3.76 15.59
CA ASN A 22 11.17 3.93 16.21
C ASN A 22 10.07 4.16 15.17
N VAL A 23 10.32 5.02 14.17
CA VAL A 23 9.36 5.27 13.08
C VAL A 23 9.12 4.01 12.25
N GLN A 24 10.16 3.23 11.95
CA GLN A 24 10.02 1.94 11.26
C GLN A 24 9.17 0.96 12.07
N GLN A 25 9.37 0.87 13.38
CA GLN A 25 8.54 0.03 14.26
C GLN A 25 7.09 0.54 14.34
N MET A 26 6.88 1.87 14.40
CA MET A 26 5.55 2.47 14.42
C MET A 26 4.76 2.24 13.13
N LEU A 27 5.46 2.17 11.99
CA LEU A 27 4.88 1.95 10.66
C LEU A 27 4.86 0.46 10.26
N ASP A 28 5.36 -0.45 11.10
CA ASP A 28 5.25 -1.87 10.82
C ASP A 28 3.80 -2.34 10.99
N SER A 29 3.19 -2.80 9.91
CA SER A 29 1.83 -3.34 9.89
C SER A 29 1.79 -4.87 9.97
N SER A 30 2.94 -5.55 10.06
CA SER A 30 3.02 -7.01 10.05
C SER A 30 2.87 -7.65 11.43
N GLN A 31 3.05 -6.87 12.50
CA GLN A 31 2.94 -7.34 13.87
C GLN A 31 1.50 -7.27 14.40
N PRO A 32 1.08 -8.22 15.25
CA PRO A 32 -0.25 -8.20 15.86
C PRO A 32 -0.42 -7.00 16.81
N ILE A 33 -1.65 -6.51 16.91
CA ILE A 33 -2.01 -5.36 17.76
C ILE A 33 -2.01 -5.80 19.24
N LEU A 34 -1.25 -5.12 20.08
CA LEU A 34 -1.26 -5.39 21.52
C LEU A 34 -2.55 -4.84 22.15
N ILE A 35 -3.34 -5.72 22.75
CA ILE A 35 -4.56 -5.36 23.47
C ILE A 35 -4.22 -5.25 24.96
N PRO A 36 -4.39 -4.06 25.57
CA PRO A 36 -4.19 -3.92 27.01
C PRO A 36 -5.31 -4.67 27.75
N SER A 37 -4.96 -5.62 28.61
CA SER A 37 -5.92 -6.17 29.55
C SER A 37 -6.26 -5.09 30.58
N LYS A 38 -7.52 -4.67 30.64
CA LYS A 38 -8.01 -3.93 31.81
C LYS A 38 -8.22 -4.97 32.91
N GLU A 39 -7.32 -5.03 33.88
CA GLU A 39 -7.64 -5.63 35.18
C GLU A 39 -8.68 -4.73 35.86
N LEU A 40 -9.95 -4.88 35.47
CA LEU A 40 -11.03 -4.19 36.13
C LEU A 40 -11.26 -4.92 37.46
N GLY A 41 -10.72 -4.35 38.53
CA GLY A 41 -11.03 -4.76 39.88
C GLY A 41 -12.54 -4.92 40.04
N SER A 42 -12.95 -6.07 40.57
CA SER A 42 -14.31 -6.37 41.02
C SER A 42 -15.42 -6.23 39.96
N GLN A 43 -15.48 -7.19 39.05
CA GLN A 43 -16.68 -8.00 38.71
C GLN A 43 -16.28 -8.94 37.57
N ALA A 44 -16.55 -10.23 37.73
CA ALA A 44 -16.31 -11.22 36.68
C ALA A 44 -17.21 -10.94 35.47
N SER A 45 -16.77 -10.06 34.57
CA SER A 45 -17.35 -9.92 33.24
C SER A 45 -17.26 -11.28 32.56
N SER A 46 -18.37 -11.77 32.01
CA SER A 46 -18.41 -13.02 31.25
C SER A 46 -17.29 -13.06 30.20
N GLU A 47 -16.67 -14.22 29.98
CA GLU A 47 -15.62 -14.41 28.96
C GLU A 47 -16.07 -13.91 27.58
N VAL A 48 -17.37 -14.04 27.28
CA VAL A 48 -18.00 -13.52 26.07
C VAL A 48 -17.89 -11.99 26.00
N GLN A 49 -18.18 -11.30 27.10
CA GLN A 49 -18.11 -9.84 27.16
C GLN A 49 -16.68 -9.33 27.05
N GLN A 50 -15.70 -10.05 27.61
CA GLN A 50 -14.28 -9.72 27.45
C GLN A 50 -13.84 -9.88 25.99
N ARG A 51 -14.28 -10.94 25.32
CA ARG A 51 -14.01 -11.15 23.90
C ARG A 51 -14.59 -10.03 23.04
N GLU A 52 -15.86 -9.66 23.26
CA GLU A 52 -16.50 -8.55 22.55
C GLU A 52 -15.75 -7.23 22.75
N GLN A 53 -15.29 -6.94 23.96
CA GLN A 53 -14.47 -5.75 24.24
C GLN A 53 -13.14 -5.76 23.49
N HIS A 54 -12.47 -6.91 23.40
CA HIS A 54 -11.23 -7.05 22.64
C HIS A 54 -11.47 -6.86 21.14
N GLU A 55 -12.55 -7.44 20.59
CA GLU A 55 -12.93 -7.27 19.18
C GLU A 55 -13.28 -5.81 18.86
N GLN A 56 -14.03 -5.13 19.73
CA GLN A 56 -14.33 -3.70 19.61
C GLN A 56 -13.07 -2.83 19.66
N PHE A 57 -12.11 -3.16 20.53
CA PHE A 57 -10.83 -2.46 20.57
C PHE A 57 -10.07 -2.63 19.25
N LEU A 58 -10.01 -3.86 18.71
CA LEU A 58 -9.36 -4.09 17.42
C LEU A 58 -10.01 -3.30 16.29
N LEU A 59 -11.34 -3.26 16.23
CA LEU A 59 -12.07 -2.43 15.27
C LEU A 59 -11.69 -0.95 15.38
N SER A 60 -11.58 -0.43 16.61
CA SER A 60 -11.21 0.98 16.84
C SER A 60 -9.80 1.34 16.38
N VAL A 61 -8.87 0.37 16.37
CA VAL A 61 -7.47 0.57 15.98
C VAL A 61 -7.19 0.12 14.53
N ALA A 62 -8.12 -0.61 13.90
CA ALA A 62 -7.95 -1.18 12.55
C ALA A 62 -7.53 -0.15 11.51
N ILE A 63 -8.18 1.01 11.50
CA ILE A 63 -7.90 2.09 10.54
C ILE A 63 -6.46 2.61 10.69
N ARG A 64 -5.94 2.66 11.92
CA ARG A 64 -4.55 3.03 12.18
C ARG A 64 -3.61 2.00 11.56
N THR A 65 -3.89 0.71 11.70
CA THR A 65 -3.05 -0.36 11.14
C THR A 65 -3.10 -0.38 9.62
N VAL A 66 -4.27 -0.18 9.02
CA VAL A 66 -4.47 -0.06 7.57
C VAL A 66 -3.80 1.19 6.97
N ALA A 67 -3.65 2.26 7.74
CA ALA A 67 -2.96 3.48 7.30
C ALA A 67 -1.42 3.40 7.38
N ARG A 68 -0.85 2.45 8.14
CA ARG A 68 0.61 2.30 8.28
C ARG A 68 1.35 2.05 6.96
N PRO A 69 0.88 1.18 6.03
CA PRO A 69 1.50 0.98 4.73
C PRO A 69 1.70 2.27 3.93
N PHE A 70 0.76 3.22 4.01
CA PHE A 70 0.91 4.52 3.35
C PHE A 70 2.12 5.29 3.89
N GLY A 71 2.21 5.46 5.22
CA GLY A 71 3.36 6.13 5.83
C GLY A 71 4.67 5.39 5.58
N LYS A 72 4.64 4.05 5.57
CA LYS A 72 5.79 3.21 5.21
C LYS A 72 6.22 3.43 3.77
N ALA A 73 5.30 3.57 2.83
CA ALA A 73 5.61 3.87 1.43
C ALA A 73 6.29 5.24 1.30
N VAL A 74 5.75 6.27 1.95
CA VAL A 74 6.35 7.63 1.96
C VAL A 74 7.75 7.63 2.56
N LEU A 75 7.97 6.96 3.69
CA LEU A 75 9.28 6.87 4.33
C LEU A 75 10.34 6.22 3.42
N ASN A 76 9.93 5.21 2.65
CA ASN A 76 10.80 4.38 1.82
C ASN A 76 10.92 4.84 0.37
N PHE A 77 10.12 5.84 -0.03
CA PHE A 77 10.08 6.33 -1.39
C PHE A 77 11.43 6.92 -1.79
N HIS A 78 12.03 6.42 -2.88
CA HIS A 78 13.36 6.82 -3.37
C HIS A 78 14.52 6.65 -2.38
N THR A 79 14.31 5.94 -1.27
CA THR A 79 15.32 5.78 -0.21
C THR A 79 15.66 4.32 0.08
N ARG A 80 15.04 3.32 -0.55
CA ARG A 80 15.19 1.91 -0.10
C ARG A 80 16.51 1.20 -0.43
N HIS A 81 17.37 1.79 -1.26
CA HIS A 81 18.79 1.40 -1.28
C HIS A 81 19.52 1.77 0.04
N ALA A 82 18.90 2.54 0.94
CA ALA A 82 19.47 2.99 2.22
C ALA A 82 19.32 2.03 3.40
N PHE A 83 18.30 1.19 3.40
CA PHE A 83 17.81 0.50 4.61
C PHE A 83 17.77 -1.02 4.45
N LYS A 84 18.43 -1.58 3.43
CA LYS A 84 18.75 -3.02 3.40
C LYS A 84 19.89 -3.29 4.41
N ASP A 85 19.58 -3.25 5.70
CA ASP A 85 20.42 -3.84 6.74
C ASP A 85 19.83 -5.22 7.11
N ASP A 86 20.61 -6.26 6.83
CA ASP A 86 20.78 -7.47 7.64
C ASP A 86 19.55 -8.17 8.24
N GLU A 87 18.66 -8.71 7.41
CA GLU A 87 17.79 -9.82 7.85
C GLU A 87 18.61 -11.07 8.27
N SER A 88 19.90 -11.13 7.94
CA SER A 88 20.84 -12.19 8.34
C SER A 88 21.24 -12.16 9.83
N PHE A 89 21.23 -10.99 10.49
CA PHE A 89 21.71 -10.85 11.88
C PHE A 89 20.62 -11.10 12.93
N MET A 90 19.34 -10.91 12.58
CA MET A 90 18.21 -11.19 13.48
C MET A 90 17.65 -12.60 13.34
N GLU A 91 17.71 -13.22 12.15
CA GLU A 91 17.25 -14.60 11.97
C GLU A 91 18.11 -15.62 12.73
N THR A 92 19.41 -15.39 12.87
CA THR A 92 20.34 -16.30 13.55
C THR A 92 20.11 -16.36 15.06
N ASN A 93 19.72 -15.23 15.68
CA ASN A 93 19.46 -15.16 17.13
C ASN A 93 18.05 -15.65 17.53
N LEU A 94 17.06 -15.55 16.64
CA LEU A 94 15.70 -16.05 16.89
C LEU A 94 15.54 -17.55 16.56
N LYS A 95 16.31 -18.08 15.59
CA LYS A 95 16.29 -19.52 15.25
C LYS A 95 16.84 -20.38 16.39
N GLN A 96 17.83 -19.91 17.16
CA GLN A 96 18.36 -20.65 18.32
C GLN A 96 17.43 -20.64 19.55
N LYS A 97 16.53 -19.66 19.67
CA LYS A 97 15.64 -19.54 20.84
C LYS A 97 14.24 -20.16 20.62
N ASN A 98 13.82 -20.35 19.37
CA ASN A 98 12.47 -20.79 19.01
C ASN A 98 12.32 -22.29 18.68
N GLU A 99 13.38 -23.10 18.77
CA GLU A 99 13.22 -24.56 18.62
C GLU A 99 12.42 -25.21 19.75
N ASN A 100 12.19 -24.51 20.87
CA ASN A 100 11.45 -25.04 22.02
C ASN A 100 9.95 -24.67 22.09
N ILE A 101 9.40 -23.92 21.11
CA ILE A 101 7.97 -23.55 21.10
C ILE A 101 7.31 -24.00 19.79
N LYS A 102 7.52 -25.26 19.41
CA LYS A 102 6.68 -25.93 18.39
C LYS A 102 5.51 -26.62 19.08
N LYS A 103 4.40 -25.89 19.26
CA LYS A 103 3.03 -26.43 19.24
C LYS A 103 2.02 -25.29 19.28
N LYS A 104 1.17 -25.25 18.23
CA LYS A 104 0.03 -24.35 17.97
C LYS A 104 0.35 -22.99 17.36
N GLN A 105 0.53 -22.97 16.04
CA GLN A 105 0.08 -21.86 15.18
C GLN A 105 -0.29 -22.46 13.82
N PHE A 106 -1.58 -22.70 13.62
CA PHE A 106 -2.16 -22.84 12.28
C PHE A 106 -2.41 -21.41 11.79
N TYR A 107 -1.54 -20.91 10.91
CA TYR A 107 -1.88 -19.96 9.85
C TYR A 107 -0.78 -20.04 8.79
N ASN A 108 -1.20 -20.19 7.54
CA ASN A 108 -0.40 -20.51 6.35
C ASN A 108 0.91 -19.71 6.26
N SER A 109 2.02 -20.37 6.58
CA SER A 109 3.39 -19.90 6.43
C SER A 109 3.88 -20.06 4.99
N SER A 110 3.19 -19.43 4.03
CA SER A 110 3.54 -19.52 2.59
C SER A 110 3.84 -18.17 1.93
N ILE A 111 3.90 -17.06 2.68
CA ILE A 111 4.19 -15.71 2.14
C ILE A 111 5.46 -15.08 2.74
N SER A 112 6.18 -15.81 3.58
CA SER A 112 7.47 -15.37 4.14
C SER A 112 8.64 -15.91 3.32
N GLN A 113 8.71 -15.52 2.04
CA GLN A 113 9.95 -15.48 1.27
C GLN A 113 9.90 -14.25 0.37
N MET A 114 10.61 -13.19 0.77
CA MET A 114 10.92 -12.02 -0.07
C MET A 114 9.72 -11.36 -0.78
N GLY A 115 8.55 -11.38 -0.15
CA GLY A 115 7.31 -10.74 -0.61
C GLY A 115 6.85 -9.64 0.35
N ALA A 116 5.93 -8.78 -0.10
CA ALA A 116 5.32 -7.75 0.74
C ALA A 116 4.74 -8.38 2.01
N ARG A 117 5.22 -7.96 3.20
CA ARG A 117 4.76 -8.53 4.49
C ARG A 117 3.25 -8.30 4.63
N PRO A 118 2.45 -9.34 4.93
CA PRO A 118 1.01 -9.20 5.02
C PRO A 118 0.65 -8.30 6.20
N ILE A 119 -0.44 -7.56 6.05
CA ILE A 119 -0.96 -6.67 7.10
C ILE A 119 -1.67 -7.53 8.14
N CYS A 120 -1.29 -7.38 9.40
CA CYS A 120 -1.88 -8.11 10.52
C CYS A 120 -2.88 -7.22 11.26
N LEU A 121 -4.17 -7.56 11.21
CA LEU A 121 -5.21 -6.90 12.00
C LEU A 121 -5.52 -7.62 13.31
N ASN A 122 -4.98 -8.83 13.50
CA ASN A 122 -5.22 -9.64 14.68
C ASN A 122 -4.55 -9.05 15.92
N GLY A 123 -5.19 -9.26 17.06
CA GLY A 123 -4.73 -8.83 18.35
C GLY A 123 -4.00 -9.90 19.15
N ARG A 124 -3.16 -9.46 20.09
CA ARG A 124 -2.68 -10.28 21.20
C ARG A 124 -2.93 -9.57 22.51
N VAL A 125 -3.61 -10.25 23.44
CA VAL A 125 -3.90 -9.72 24.78
C VAL A 125 -2.66 -9.84 25.66
N HIS A 126 -2.21 -8.74 26.26
CA HIS A 126 -1.12 -8.75 27.23
C HIS A 126 -1.68 -8.83 28.67
N PRO A 127 -1.10 -9.62 29.60
CA PRO A 127 0.12 -10.42 29.49
C PRO A 127 -0.09 -11.88 29.05
N GLY A 128 -1.32 -12.33 28.82
CA GLY A 128 -1.64 -13.74 28.55
C GLY A 128 -1.29 -14.24 27.14
N TRP A 129 -0.93 -13.36 26.22
CA TRP A 129 -0.59 -13.62 24.81
C TRP A 129 -1.65 -14.39 24.00
N HIS A 130 -2.90 -14.39 24.45
CA HIS A 130 -4.02 -15.00 23.72
C HIS A 130 -4.29 -14.22 22.43
N GLN A 131 -4.40 -14.94 21.32
CA GLN A 131 -4.74 -14.36 20.02
C GLN A 131 -6.24 -14.04 19.99
N VAL A 132 -6.55 -12.82 19.56
CA VAL A 132 -7.90 -12.36 19.25
C VAL A 132 -7.93 -12.08 17.76
N ASP A 133 -8.74 -12.83 17.03
CA ASP A 133 -8.87 -12.61 15.60
C ASP A 133 -9.65 -11.34 15.33
N PHE A 134 -9.22 -10.59 14.32
CA PHE A 134 -9.98 -9.46 13.86
C PHE A 134 -11.35 -9.94 13.34
N PRO A 135 -12.47 -9.32 13.72
CA PRO A 135 -13.79 -9.67 13.18
C PRO A 135 -13.89 -9.18 11.73
N LEU A 136 -13.18 -9.87 10.84
CA LEU A 136 -13.09 -9.56 9.43
C LEU A 136 -14.38 -10.03 8.78
N ASN A 137 -15.33 -9.10 8.66
CA ASN A 137 -16.53 -9.37 7.93
C ASN A 137 -16.26 -9.15 6.43
N ASP A 138 -15.95 -10.23 5.71
CA ASP A 138 -15.77 -10.20 4.24
C ASP A 138 -17.03 -9.72 3.50
N THR A 139 -18.19 -9.75 4.16
CA THR A 139 -19.45 -9.19 3.62
C THR A 139 -19.56 -7.67 3.79
N ASN A 140 -18.73 -7.06 4.64
CA ASN A 140 -18.73 -5.61 4.82
C ASN A 140 -17.83 -4.96 3.74
N PRO A 141 -18.43 -4.23 2.77
CA PRO A 141 -17.67 -3.65 1.67
C PRO A 141 -16.61 -2.64 2.13
N SER A 142 -16.80 -1.99 3.28
CA SER A 142 -15.86 -0.99 3.82
C SER A 142 -14.54 -1.61 4.30
N HIS A 143 -14.58 -2.78 4.94
CA HIS A 143 -13.39 -3.45 5.46
C HIS A 143 -12.53 -3.99 4.32
N LYS A 144 -13.18 -4.60 3.31
CA LYS A 144 -12.50 -5.05 2.09
C LYS A 144 -11.83 -3.90 1.35
N LEU A 145 -12.56 -2.79 1.15
CA LEU A 145 -12.02 -1.59 0.50
C LEU A 145 -10.79 -1.05 1.25
N ALA A 146 -10.86 -0.96 2.58
CA ALA A 146 -9.75 -0.49 3.41
C ALA A 146 -8.52 -1.39 3.27
N MET A 147 -8.70 -2.71 3.31
CA MET A 147 -7.61 -3.68 3.16
C MET A 147 -6.99 -3.65 1.76
N ASP A 148 -7.80 -3.51 0.72
CA ASP A 148 -7.31 -3.39 -0.65
C ASP A 148 -6.42 -2.14 -0.80
N TRP A 149 -6.85 -0.97 -0.31
CA TRP A 149 -6.00 0.22 -0.31
C TRP A 149 -4.74 0.06 0.54
N ALA A 150 -4.83 -0.65 1.67
CA ALA A 150 -3.67 -0.97 2.50
C ALA A 150 -2.63 -1.80 1.73
N ASN A 151 -3.08 -2.83 1.01
CA ASN A 151 -2.25 -3.66 0.15
C ASN A 151 -1.67 -2.90 -1.04
N PHE A 152 -2.45 -1.97 -1.60
CA PHE A 152 -1.98 -1.07 -2.65
C PHE A 152 -0.77 -0.25 -2.18
N TYR A 153 -0.87 0.40 -1.02
CA TYR A 153 0.24 1.16 -0.45
C TYR A 153 1.40 0.27 0.00
N ASN A 154 1.12 -0.95 0.43
CA ASN A 154 2.17 -1.92 0.73
C ASN A 154 2.99 -2.24 -0.53
N GLY A 155 2.32 -2.43 -1.68
CA GLY A 155 2.98 -2.58 -2.98
C GLY A 155 3.83 -1.36 -3.36
N LEU A 156 3.31 -0.15 -3.13
CA LEU A 156 4.02 1.11 -3.39
C LEU A 156 5.34 1.22 -2.59
N ALA A 157 5.39 0.63 -1.38
CA ALA A 157 6.60 0.65 -0.58
C ALA A 157 7.70 -0.28 -1.11
N HIS A 158 7.36 -1.27 -1.94
CA HIS A 158 8.28 -2.28 -2.46
C HIS A 158 8.74 -1.95 -3.90
N GLU A 159 9.87 -2.51 -4.32
CA GLU A 159 10.40 -2.38 -5.70
C GLU A 159 10.40 -3.72 -6.46
N GLU A 160 10.44 -4.85 -5.74
CA GLU A 160 10.56 -6.18 -6.36
C GLU A 160 9.18 -6.78 -6.61
N ALA A 161 8.87 -6.99 -7.89
CA ALA A 161 7.65 -7.65 -8.34
C ALA A 161 7.84 -9.16 -8.37
N ASN A 162 7.29 -9.88 -7.40
CA ASN A 162 7.12 -11.33 -7.51
C ASN A 162 5.86 -11.63 -8.33
N SER A 163 5.91 -12.69 -9.14
CA SER A 163 4.79 -13.11 -10.02
C SER A 163 3.50 -13.43 -9.26
N ASP A 164 3.62 -13.85 -8.00
CA ASP A 164 2.50 -14.38 -7.20
C ASP A 164 1.85 -13.31 -6.30
N LEU A 165 2.13 -12.03 -6.57
CA LEU A 165 1.57 -10.93 -5.79
C LEU A 165 0.11 -10.65 -6.14
N LEU A 166 -0.68 -10.35 -5.11
CA LEU A 166 -2.05 -9.85 -5.23
C LEU A 166 -2.10 -8.68 -6.24
N THR A 167 -3.11 -8.65 -7.11
CA THR A 167 -3.21 -7.60 -8.15
C THR A 167 -3.17 -6.19 -7.58
N THR A 168 -3.71 -5.98 -6.38
CA THR A 168 -3.68 -4.70 -5.68
C THR A 168 -2.25 -4.28 -5.29
N ILE A 169 -1.40 -5.23 -4.88
CA ILE A 169 0.02 -4.98 -4.59
C ILE A 169 0.78 -4.67 -5.89
N ARG A 170 0.49 -5.42 -6.96
CA ARG A 170 1.06 -5.17 -8.30
C ARG A 170 0.72 -3.77 -8.81
N ALA A 171 -0.50 -3.31 -8.57
CA ALA A 171 -0.91 -1.94 -8.89
C ALA A 171 -0.13 -0.90 -8.09
N GLY A 172 0.11 -1.14 -6.79
CA GLY A 172 0.97 -0.30 -5.97
C GLY A 172 2.41 -0.20 -6.51
N LEU A 173 3.00 -1.34 -6.87
CA LEU A 173 4.33 -1.41 -7.49
C LEU A 173 4.40 -0.63 -8.81
N LEU A 174 3.38 -0.76 -9.65
CA LEU A 174 3.27 -0.02 -10.91
C LEU A 174 3.24 1.50 -10.67
N LEU A 175 2.46 1.95 -9.68
CA LEU A 175 2.43 3.37 -9.32
C LEU A 175 3.81 3.85 -8.83
N ALA A 176 4.51 3.06 -8.02
CA ALA A 176 5.86 3.40 -7.57
C ALA A 176 6.82 3.57 -8.75
N ALA A 177 6.79 2.64 -9.70
CA ALA A 177 7.60 2.70 -10.91
C ALA A 177 7.29 3.95 -11.76
N GLY A 178 6.01 4.32 -11.86
CA GLY A 178 5.58 5.51 -12.59
C GLY A 178 6.01 6.83 -11.95
N LEU A 179 5.85 6.93 -10.63
CA LEU A 179 6.30 8.09 -9.86
C LEU A 179 7.83 8.24 -9.86
N SER A 180 8.57 7.15 -10.00
CA SER A 180 10.04 7.15 -10.12
C SER A 180 10.51 7.52 -11.53
N GLY A 181 9.60 7.62 -12.50
CA GLY A 181 9.91 7.94 -13.90
C GLY A 181 10.44 6.76 -14.72
N CYS A 182 10.65 5.58 -14.12
CA CYS A 182 11.16 4.39 -14.80
C CYS A 182 10.27 3.92 -15.96
N ILE A 183 8.95 4.18 -15.87
CA ILE A 183 7.97 3.80 -16.90
C ILE A 183 8.28 4.44 -18.26
N LYS A 184 8.90 5.62 -18.30
CA LYS A 184 9.19 6.34 -19.55
C LYS A 184 10.15 5.58 -20.47
N ASP A 185 11.08 4.84 -19.89
CA ASP A 185 12.13 4.14 -20.62
C ASP A 185 11.86 2.64 -20.79
N SER A 186 11.04 2.04 -19.91
CA SER A 186 10.91 0.59 -19.80
C SER A 186 9.58 0.01 -20.29
N MET A 187 8.53 0.82 -20.47
CA MET A 187 7.18 0.30 -20.68
C MET A 187 6.69 0.53 -22.10
N ASN A 188 6.37 -0.55 -22.82
CA ASN A 188 5.84 -0.47 -24.17
C ASN A 188 4.32 -0.22 -24.16
N LEU A 189 3.79 0.41 -25.21
CA LEU A 189 2.36 0.66 -25.39
C LEU A 189 1.53 -0.64 -25.30
N TYR A 190 2.09 -1.75 -25.78
CA TYR A 190 1.48 -3.07 -25.69
C TYR A 190 1.23 -3.49 -24.24
N ASP A 191 2.20 -3.28 -23.35
CA ASP A 191 2.09 -3.67 -21.93
C ASP A 191 1.04 -2.82 -21.21
N ILE A 192 0.97 -1.52 -21.54
CA ILE A 192 -0.07 -0.60 -21.05
C ILE A 192 -1.47 -1.12 -21.43
N HIS A 193 -1.67 -1.52 -22.69
CA HIS A 193 -2.96 -2.06 -23.15
C HIS A 193 -3.30 -3.41 -22.53
N ALA A 194 -2.32 -4.30 -22.35
CA ALA A 194 -2.51 -5.58 -21.70
C ALA A 194 -2.95 -5.41 -20.23
N LEU A 195 -2.40 -4.41 -19.55
CA LEU A 195 -2.77 -4.03 -18.18
C LEU A 195 -4.18 -3.41 -18.11
N LEU A 196 -4.54 -2.52 -19.04
CA LEU A 196 -5.90 -1.96 -19.11
C LEU A 196 -6.98 -3.02 -19.36
N THR A 197 -6.65 -4.08 -20.11
CA THR A 197 -7.58 -5.17 -20.44
C THR A 197 -7.94 -6.03 -19.22
N GLN A 198 -7.11 -6.02 -18.17
CA GLN A 198 -7.41 -6.74 -16.92
C GLN A 198 -8.60 -6.13 -16.15
N ASN A 199 -8.97 -4.88 -16.46
CA ASN A 199 -10.13 -4.18 -15.89
C ASN A 199 -10.15 -4.10 -14.34
N ASP A 200 -8.99 -4.19 -13.70
CA ASP A 200 -8.85 -4.03 -12.26
C ASP A 200 -8.74 -2.55 -11.89
N LYS A 201 -9.67 -2.06 -11.06
CA LYS A 201 -9.78 -0.63 -10.70
C LYS A 201 -8.47 -0.03 -10.17
N TYR A 202 -7.77 -0.74 -9.29
CA TYR A 202 -6.53 -0.27 -8.66
C TYR A 202 -5.39 -0.15 -9.68
N LEU A 203 -5.36 -1.08 -10.63
CA LEU A 203 -4.34 -1.18 -11.66
C LEU A 203 -4.53 -0.09 -12.70
N ILE A 204 -5.78 0.19 -13.10
CA ILE A 204 -6.12 1.34 -13.94
C ILE A 204 -5.72 2.65 -13.23
N ILE A 205 -6.10 2.84 -11.97
CA ILE A 205 -5.74 4.04 -11.20
C ILE A 205 -4.21 4.23 -11.13
N ALA A 206 -3.46 3.17 -10.80
CA ALA A 206 -2.01 3.20 -10.74
C ALA A 206 -1.38 3.55 -12.10
N LEU A 207 -1.88 2.94 -13.17
CA LEU A 207 -1.36 3.14 -14.53
C LEU A 207 -1.61 4.57 -15.02
N LEU A 208 -2.83 5.09 -14.85
CA LEU A 208 -3.17 6.44 -15.29
C LEU A 208 -2.29 7.48 -14.58
N ILE A 209 -2.22 7.42 -13.25
CA ILE A 209 -1.44 8.37 -12.45
C ILE A 209 0.06 8.18 -12.70
N GLY A 210 0.53 6.93 -12.75
CA GLY A 210 1.94 6.59 -12.94
C GLY A 210 2.46 7.03 -14.31
N CYS A 211 1.72 6.78 -15.39
CA CYS A 211 2.09 7.21 -16.74
C CYS A 211 2.05 8.74 -16.87
N ALA A 212 1.05 9.40 -16.28
CA ALA A 212 0.96 10.86 -16.30
C ALA A 212 2.06 11.54 -15.47
N ALA A 213 2.44 10.95 -14.33
CA ALA A 213 3.55 11.44 -13.52
C ALA A 213 4.89 11.32 -14.26
N ALA A 214 5.13 10.21 -14.96
CA ALA A 214 6.32 10.02 -15.78
C ALA A 214 6.41 10.99 -16.97
N HIS A 215 5.26 11.42 -17.50
CA HIS A 215 5.11 12.36 -18.63
C HIS A 215 4.64 13.75 -18.19
N ARG A 216 4.96 14.17 -16.96
CA ARG A 216 4.53 15.45 -16.42
C ARG A 216 5.00 16.60 -17.32
N GLY A 217 4.04 17.41 -17.78
CA GLY A 217 4.29 18.60 -18.60
C GLY A 217 4.76 18.33 -20.04
N THR A 218 4.80 17.08 -20.51
CA THR A 218 5.24 16.78 -21.89
C THR A 218 4.10 16.84 -22.90
N SER A 219 2.83 16.91 -22.47
CA SER A 219 1.64 16.88 -23.35
C SER A 219 1.65 15.72 -24.36
N GLU A 220 2.10 14.56 -23.91
CA GLU A 220 2.29 13.37 -24.75
C GLU A 220 0.93 12.81 -25.21
N VAL A 221 0.79 12.56 -26.52
CA VAL A 221 -0.50 12.28 -27.16
C VAL A 221 -1.03 10.89 -26.82
N HIS A 222 -0.16 9.88 -26.63
CA HIS A 222 -0.60 8.52 -26.34
C HIS A 222 -1.19 8.43 -24.92
N VAL A 223 -0.52 9.02 -23.93
CA VAL A 223 -1.02 9.12 -22.56
C VAL A 223 -2.30 9.97 -22.51
N TYR A 224 -2.40 11.05 -23.29
CA TYR A 224 -3.65 11.81 -23.42
C TYR A 224 -4.82 10.95 -23.93
N LYS A 225 -4.60 10.20 -25.03
CA LYS A 225 -5.63 9.31 -25.60
C LYS A 225 -6.07 8.26 -24.58
N MET A 226 -5.10 7.66 -23.88
CA MET A 226 -5.39 6.71 -22.80
C MET A 226 -6.27 7.34 -21.71
N ILE A 227 -5.91 8.52 -21.19
CA ILE A 227 -6.67 9.21 -20.14
C ILE A 227 -8.07 9.60 -20.65
N SER A 228 -8.18 10.10 -21.90
CA SER A 228 -9.44 10.53 -22.48
C SER A 228 -10.47 9.40 -22.61
N ALA A 229 -10.02 8.16 -22.78
CA ALA A 229 -10.90 6.99 -22.82
C ALA A 229 -11.60 6.72 -21.47
N HIS A 230 -11.03 7.22 -20.37
CA HIS A 230 -11.58 7.07 -19.03
C HIS A 230 -12.41 8.28 -18.55
N LEU A 231 -12.58 9.31 -19.39
CA LEU A 231 -13.32 10.52 -19.08
C LEU A 231 -14.55 10.66 -20.00
N PRO A 232 -15.78 10.40 -19.50
CA PRO A 232 -17.00 10.45 -20.29
C PRO A 232 -17.23 11.75 -21.05
N PHE A 233 -16.76 12.90 -20.53
CA PHE A 233 -16.94 14.21 -21.16
C PHE A 233 -15.97 14.49 -22.33
N LEU A 234 -14.84 13.75 -22.41
CA LEU A 234 -13.90 13.84 -23.54
C LEU A 234 -14.22 12.85 -24.65
N LEU A 235 -15.02 11.83 -24.34
CA LEU A 235 -15.51 10.87 -25.31
C LEU A 235 -16.54 11.55 -26.24
N GLN A 236 -16.46 11.22 -27.53
CA GLN A 236 -17.50 11.61 -28.47
C GLN A 236 -18.85 11.01 -28.01
N PRO A 237 -19.97 11.73 -28.16
CA PRO A 237 -21.29 11.24 -27.77
C PRO A 237 -21.56 9.92 -28.49
N THR A 238 -21.47 8.82 -27.73
CA THR A 238 -21.66 7.46 -28.22
C THR A 238 -22.94 6.93 -27.60
N LEU A 239 -23.71 6.14 -28.35
CA LEU A 239 -24.97 5.53 -27.87
C LEU A 239 -24.77 4.48 -26.76
N VAL A 240 -23.52 4.17 -26.41
CA VAL A 240 -23.14 3.22 -25.36
C VAL A 240 -22.71 3.99 -24.12
N GLU A 241 -23.47 3.87 -23.04
CA GLU A 241 -23.16 4.47 -21.75
C GLU A 241 -22.13 3.60 -21.01
N PHE A 242 -20.87 4.04 -20.96
CA PHE A 242 -19.83 3.37 -20.18
C PHE A 242 -19.97 3.72 -18.69
N LYS A 243 -20.30 2.72 -17.86
CA LYS A 243 -20.31 2.87 -16.39
C LYS A 243 -18.88 2.78 -15.84
N ILE A 244 -18.16 3.89 -15.90
CA ILE A 244 -16.80 4.01 -15.33
C ILE A 244 -16.91 4.39 -13.85
N GLU A 245 -16.21 3.66 -12.96
CA GLU A 245 -16.20 3.95 -11.53
C GLU A 245 -15.67 5.36 -11.23
N LEU A 246 -16.30 6.07 -10.29
CA LEU A 246 -15.92 7.45 -9.94
C LEU A 246 -14.47 7.58 -9.46
N SER A 247 -13.93 6.55 -8.81
CA SER A 247 -12.52 6.48 -8.36
C SER A 247 -11.53 6.49 -9.54
N ILE A 248 -11.89 5.85 -10.66
CA ILE A 248 -11.09 5.85 -11.88
C ILE A 248 -11.20 7.21 -12.57
N GLN A 249 -12.40 7.79 -12.62
CA GLN A 249 -12.61 9.12 -13.23
C GLN A 249 -11.83 10.21 -12.47
N SER A 250 -11.83 10.18 -11.13
CA SER A 250 -11.06 11.15 -10.33
C SER A 250 -9.55 11.00 -10.56
N ALA A 251 -9.05 9.76 -10.61
CA ALA A 251 -7.66 9.49 -10.96
C ALA A 251 -7.32 9.97 -12.38
N ALA A 252 -8.21 9.79 -13.35
CA ALA A 252 -8.05 10.25 -14.73
C ALA A 252 -7.98 11.78 -14.83
N ILE A 253 -8.81 12.52 -14.08
CA ILE A 253 -8.76 13.98 -14.02
C ILE A 253 -7.43 14.46 -13.44
N VAL A 254 -6.97 13.84 -12.34
CA VAL A 254 -5.66 14.17 -11.73
C VAL A 254 -4.53 13.90 -12.72
N SER A 255 -4.58 12.76 -13.41
CA SER A 255 -3.60 12.37 -14.43
C SER A 255 -3.57 13.36 -15.59
N LEU A 256 -4.74 13.84 -16.04
CA LEU A 256 -4.85 14.86 -17.08
C LEU A 256 -4.18 16.17 -16.66
N GLY A 257 -4.42 16.60 -15.41
CA GLY A 257 -3.77 17.78 -14.83
C GLY A 257 -2.25 17.65 -14.75
N LEU A 258 -1.72 16.46 -14.40
CA LEU A 258 -0.28 16.21 -14.37
C LEU A 258 0.34 16.25 -15.78
N LEU A 259 -0.32 15.66 -16.77
CA LEU A 259 0.15 15.64 -18.16
C LEU A 259 0.27 17.05 -18.77
N PHE A 260 -0.71 17.92 -18.47
CA PHE A 260 -0.77 19.30 -18.96
C PHE A 260 -0.31 20.33 -17.93
N ALA A 261 0.39 19.90 -16.89
CA ALA A 261 1.02 20.81 -15.95
C ALA A 261 1.94 21.77 -16.73
N GLU A 262 1.77 23.07 -16.51
CA GLU A 262 2.60 24.14 -17.08
C GLU A 262 2.49 24.35 -18.61
N THR A 263 1.61 23.62 -19.32
CA THR A 263 1.51 23.75 -20.79
C THR A 263 0.48 24.77 -21.28
N ALA A 264 -0.31 25.36 -20.38
CA ALA A 264 -1.27 26.44 -20.66
C ALA A 264 -2.21 26.16 -21.86
N ASN A 265 -2.61 24.89 -22.04
CA ASN A 265 -3.44 24.50 -23.18
C ASN A 265 -4.86 25.06 -23.08
N HIS A 266 -5.17 26.03 -23.94
CA HIS A 266 -6.45 26.75 -23.97
C HIS A 266 -7.65 25.80 -24.14
N ASN A 267 -7.56 24.82 -25.04
CA ASN A 267 -8.67 23.88 -25.33
C ASN A 267 -9.13 23.13 -24.09
N ILE A 268 -8.18 22.62 -23.30
CA ILE A 268 -8.44 21.88 -22.07
C ILE A 268 -8.99 22.83 -21.01
N SER A 269 -8.36 23.99 -20.80
CA SER A 269 -8.85 24.99 -19.83
C SER A 269 -10.27 25.52 -20.13
N SER A 270 -10.61 25.66 -21.41
CA SER A 270 -11.91 26.20 -21.85
C SER A 270 -13.06 25.22 -21.62
N GLN A 271 -12.78 23.92 -21.57
CA GLN A 271 -13.76 22.88 -21.27
C GLN A 271 -14.15 22.81 -19.78
N TYR A 272 -13.42 23.52 -18.89
CA TYR A 272 -13.64 23.53 -17.43
C TYR A 272 -14.41 24.75 -16.89
N LYS A 273 -15.08 25.54 -17.73
CA LYS A 273 -15.93 26.63 -17.22
C LYS A 273 -17.19 26.04 -16.56
N PHE A 274 -17.19 26.04 -15.22
CA PHE A 274 -18.38 25.91 -14.39
C PHE A 274 -19.33 27.10 -14.56
#